data_AF-A0A495J810-F1
#
_entry.id   AF-A0A495J810-F1
#
_cell.length_a   1.000
_cell.length_b   1.000
_cell.length_c   1.000
_cell.angle_alpha   90.00
_cell.angle_beta   90.00
_cell.angle_gamma   90.00
#
_symmetry.space_group_name_H-M   'P 1'
#
loop_
_entity.id
_entity.type
_entity.pdbx_description
1 polymer ?
#
loop_
_entity_poly.entity_id
_entity_poly.type
_entity_poly.pdbx_seq_one_letter_code
_entity_poly.pdbx_strand_id
1 'polypeptide(L)'
;MTYLDQPRRLYFFTIILIVFTIPAFAQRVVSTNFKTSFKDSSAYSLFKDHPVIALNDTRITKATEPSIATVPEDQLTNKIDLVIKEPQERKKLLSYLKTIEVQNTTATSQAKVKFYYHMANIFARLRLYPLAMKCFLKTVPKTAKEKSRQPESVTDTDSDTVDTTEEQYLAINSKDDSLVNNHAAELKLNNPVESKAITYERIRQTFDDGKKAVAYAMLFHVKQPARGKRKIFVLNNVGHTFITLIKYNSDSTYTSVSVGFYPKKDNLLSATPLIPSTSSVFKDDSGHAWDEILGKFISKRKFEKIQGLIGQYNGIKYNLSKNNCTDFGIKAAQLAGISMKETYGTWPLGCGNNPAITGQSILEHKFSNADMANANAIFMDAFAAVTQQ
;
A
#
# COMPACT_ATOMS: atom_id res chain seq x y z
N MET A 1 16.04 -1.33 87.37
CA MET A 1 15.01 -2.40 87.37
C MET A 1 13.73 -1.77 86.85
N THR A 2 13.13 -2.13 85.72
CA THR A 2 13.32 -3.27 84.81
C THR A 2 12.70 -2.86 83.47
N TYR A 3 13.35 -3.26 82.38
CA TYR A 3 12.92 -3.19 80.99
C TYR A 3 11.50 -3.73 80.76
N LEU A 4 10.80 -3.24 79.73
CA LEU A 4 10.17 -4.13 78.73
C LEU A 4 9.95 -3.38 77.40
N ASP A 5 10.51 -4.01 76.38
CA ASP A 5 10.71 -3.63 75.00
C ASP A 5 9.58 -4.23 74.14
N GLN A 6 9.09 -3.52 73.11
CA GLN A 6 8.08 -4.04 72.17
C GLN A 6 8.68 -4.18 70.76
N PRO A 7 8.53 -5.35 70.11
CA PRO A 7 9.21 -5.62 68.85
C PRO A 7 8.46 -5.07 67.63
N ARG A 8 9.23 -4.42 66.74
CA ARG A 8 8.85 -4.06 65.37
C ARG A 8 8.73 -5.33 64.51
N ARG A 9 7.56 -5.57 63.91
CA ARG A 9 7.35 -6.61 62.89
C ARG A 9 7.84 -6.13 61.53
N LEU A 10 8.91 -6.75 61.03
CA LEU A 10 9.43 -6.60 59.69
C LEU A 10 8.71 -7.60 58.76
N TYR A 11 7.93 -7.12 57.80
CA TYR A 11 7.31 -7.97 56.77
C TYR A 11 8.33 -8.23 55.65
N PHE A 12 8.88 -9.45 55.62
CA PHE A 12 9.63 -9.96 54.46
C PHE A 12 8.63 -10.44 53.39
N PHE A 13 8.55 -9.73 52.26
CA PHE A 13 7.92 -10.26 51.05
C PHE A 13 8.95 -11.09 50.29
N THR A 14 8.81 -12.41 50.36
CA THR A 14 9.58 -13.36 49.56
C THR A 14 9.02 -13.39 48.14
N ILE A 15 9.72 -12.78 47.18
CA ILE A 15 9.42 -12.94 45.75
C ILE A 15 9.96 -14.30 45.31
N ILE A 16 9.06 -15.24 45.01
CA ILE A 16 9.40 -16.54 44.43
C ILE A 16 9.72 -16.32 42.94
N LEU A 17 11.01 -16.36 42.60
CA LEU A 17 11.51 -16.34 41.24
C LEU A 17 11.45 -17.76 40.67
N ILE A 18 10.40 -18.09 39.91
CA ILE A 18 10.33 -19.37 39.19
C ILE A 18 11.27 -19.29 37.98
N VAL A 19 12.45 -19.89 38.12
CA VAL A 19 13.42 -20.10 37.04
C VAL A 19 12.92 -21.27 36.19
N PHE A 20 12.30 -20.98 35.05
CA PHE A 20 12.15 -21.97 33.99
C PHE A 20 13.48 -22.12 33.25
N THR A 21 14.19 -23.22 33.50
CA THR A 21 15.30 -23.68 32.68
C THR A 21 14.77 -24.18 31.34
N ILE A 22 14.83 -23.34 30.31
CA ILE A 22 14.68 -23.77 28.92
C ILE A 22 16.09 -24.12 28.42
N PRO A 23 16.32 -25.31 27.83
CA PRO A 23 17.63 -25.66 27.29
C PRO A 23 17.99 -24.69 26.15
N ALA A 24 19.14 -24.06 26.29
CA ALA A 24 19.77 -23.28 25.25
C ALA A 24 20.22 -24.20 24.12
N PHE A 25 19.37 -24.37 23.09
CA PHE A 25 19.83 -24.84 21.79
C PHE A 25 20.23 -23.64 20.95
N ALA A 26 21.53 -23.34 20.99
CA ALA A 26 22.21 -22.64 19.93
C ALA A 26 22.22 -23.55 18.69
N GLN A 27 21.59 -23.13 17.59
CA GLN A 27 21.98 -23.61 16.27
C GLN A 27 22.06 -22.44 15.28
N ARG A 28 23.27 -22.34 14.73
CA ARG A 28 23.71 -21.48 13.65
C ARG A 28 22.81 -21.68 12.42
N VAL A 29 22.69 -20.61 11.64
CA VAL A 29 22.18 -20.64 10.28
C VAL A 29 23.05 -21.60 9.46
N VAL A 30 22.50 -22.76 9.11
CA VAL A 30 22.96 -23.58 7.99
C VAL A 30 21.95 -23.35 6.88
N SER A 31 22.42 -22.77 5.77
CA SER A 31 21.68 -22.70 4.52
C SER A 31 21.51 -24.12 3.98
N THR A 32 20.30 -24.68 4.07
CA THR A 32 19.91 -25.84 3.28
C THR A 32 18.84 -25.41 2.27
N ASN A 33 19.19 -25.58 1.00
CA ASN A 33 18.29 -25.47 -0.13
C ASN A 33 17.19 -26.54 -0.02
N PHE A 34 16.00 -26.15 0.43
CA PHE A 34 14.81 -26.95 0.27
C PHE A 34 14.01 -26.43 -0.93
N LYS A 35 14.12 -27.16 -2.06
CA LYS A 35 13.09 -27.14 -3.10
C LYS A 35 11.81 -27.66 -2.47
N THR A 36 10.85 -26.78 -2.18
CA THR A 36 9.47 -27.18 -1.94
C THR A 36 8.63 -26.74 -3.14
N SER A 37 8.14 -27.75 -3.85
CA SER A 37 7.10 -27.63 -4.86
C SER A 37 5.79 -27.34 -4.14
N PHE A 38 5.41 -26.07 -4.04
CA PHE A 38 4.04 -25.68 -3.73
C PHE A 38 3.38 -25.34 -5.06
N LYS A 39 2.57 -26.29 -5.55
CA LYS A 39 1.63 -26.09 -6.65
C LYS A 39 0.56 -25.11 -6.19
N ASP A 40 0.40 -24.02 -6.95
CA ASP A 40 -0.78 -23.17 -6.94
C ASP A 40 -2.04 -24.04 -7.00
N SER A 41 -2.93 -23.89 -6.03
CA SER A 41 -4.21 -24.59 -5.95
C SER A 41 -5.38 -23.63 -6.14
N SER A 42 -5.29 -22.76 -7.14
CA SER A 42 -6.40 -21.88 -7.57
C SER A 42 -7.15 -22.39 -8.81
N ALA A 43 -6.85 -23.60 -9.28
CA ALA A 43 -7.53 -24.17 -10.45
C ALA A 43 -7.97 -25.62 -10.19
N TYR A 44 -8.89 -25.85 -9.25
CA TYR A 44 -9.73 -27.06 -9.26
C TYR A 44 -10.93 -26.90 -8.33
N SER A 45 -12.10 -26.57 -8.91
CA SER A 45 -13.43 -27.07 -8.52
C SER A 45 -14.53 -26.14 -9.05
N LEU A 46 -14.88 -26.27 -10.33
CA LEU A 46 -16.25 -26.04 -10.81
C LEU A 46 -16.32 -26.60 -12.23
N PHE A 47 -17.45 -27.22 -12.57
CA PHE A 47 -17.73 -28.03 -13.76
C PHE A 47 -17.34 -29.52 -13.66
N LYS A 48 -18.07 -30.26 -12.83
CA LYS A 48 -18.57 -31.58 -13.23
C LYS A 48 -20.04 -31.41 -13.65
N ASP A 49 -20.44 -32.28 -14.57
CA ASP A 49 -21.79 -32.46 -15.12
C ASP A 49 -22.10 -31.68 -16.41
N HIS A 50 -21.64 -32.23 -17.56
CA HIS A 50 -22.49 -32.71 -18.67
C HIS A 50 -21.67 -33.17 -19.91
N PRO A 51 -22.26 -33.97 -20.82
CA PRO A 51 -21.60 -35.12 -21.40
C PRO A 51 -20.78 -34.87 -22.67
N VAL A 52 -19.91 -35.85 -22.89
CA VAL A 52 -19.02 -36.12 -24.03
C VAL A 52 -19.67 -35.87 -25.39
N ILE A 53 -19.03 -35.02 -26.20
CA ILE A 53 -18.98 -35.18 -27.66
C ILE A 53 -17.51 -35.16 -28.05
N ALA A 54 -17.00 -36.32 -28.42
CA ALA A 54 -15.70 -36.49 -29.04
C ALA A 54 -15.74 -35.99 -30.48
N LEU A 55 -14.74 -35.24 -30.92
CA LEU A 55 -14.38 -35.11 -32.34
C LEU A 55 -12.89 -34.79 -32.50
N ASN A 56 -12.36 -35.30 -33.61
CA ASN A 56 -10.97 -35.70 -33.82
C ASN A 56 -9.97 -34.55 -34.03
N ASP A 57 -8.76 -34.82 -33.53
CA ASP A 57 -7.43 -34.61 -34.12
C ASP A 57 -7.36 -33.96 -35.51
N THR A 58 -6.75 -32.76 -35.62
CA THR A 58 -5.67 -32.48 -36.60
C THR A 58 -5.00 -31.09 -36.43
N ARG A 59 -3.67 -31.11 -36.52
CA ARG A 59 -2.72 -30.04 -36.94
C ARG A 59 -2.60 -28.77 -36.09
N ILE A 60 -1.52 -28.77 -35.29
CA ILE A 60 -0.92 -27.58 -34.67
C ILE A 60 -0.28 -26.72 -35.76
N THR A 61 -0.98 -25.68 -36.21
CA THR A 61 -0.35 -24.47 -36.72
C THR A 61 0.03 -23.59 -35.53
N LYS A 62 1.24 -23.02 -35.58
CA LYS A 62 1.79 -22.13 -34.55
C LYS A 62 0.97 -20.83 -34.53
N ALA A 63 -0.09 -20.80 -33.73
CA ALA A 63 -0.94 -19.63 -33.58
C ALA A 63 -0.14 -18.49 -32.93
N THR A 64 -0.09 -17.35 -33.61
CA THR A 64 0.36 -16.09 -33.04
C THR A 64 -0.53 -15.76 -31.84
N GLU A 65 0.04 -15.63 -30.65
CA GLU A 65 -0.73 -15.25 -29.46
C GLU A 65 -1.43 -13.89 -29.68
N PRO A 66 -2.70 -13.76 -29.28
CA PRO A 66 -3.45 -12.52 -29.48
C PRO A 66 -2.86 -11.38 -28.63
N SER A 67 -2.65 -10.24 -29.29
CA SER A 67 -2.19 -8.98 -28.73
C SER A 67 -3.14 -8.45 -27.65
N ILE A 68 -2.61 -7.84 -26.57
CA ILE A 68 -3.38 -7.16 -25.50
C ILE A 68 -4.45 -6.21 -26.05
N ALA A 69 -4.22 -5.59 -27.21
CA ALA A 69 -5.16 -4.66 -27.84
C ALA A 69 -6.48 -5.30 -28.30
N THR A 70 -6.57 -6.63 -28.38
CA THR A 70 -7.77 -7.37 -28.82
C THR A 70 -8.39 -8.22 -27.73
N VAL A 71 -7.89 -8.13 -26.49
CA VAL A 71 -8.32 -9.00 -25.39
C VAL A 71 -9.51 -8.34 -24.65
N PRO A 72 -10.66 -9.03 -24.55
CA PRO A 72 -11.79 -8.58 -23.75
C PRO A 72 -11.40 -8.25 -22.30
N GLU A 73 -12.05 -7.22 -21.71
CA GLU A 73 -11.72 -6.62 -20.40
C GLU A 73 -11.65 -7.64 -19.25
N ASP A 74 -12.45 -8.71 -19.31
CA ASP A 74 -12.49 -9.83 -18.37
C ASP A 74 -11.26 -10.75 -18.44
N GLN A 75 -10.62 -10.87 -19.61
CA GLN A 75 -9.45 -11.72 -19.83
C GLN A 75 -8.11 -11.04 -19.49
N LEU A 76 -8.05 -9.70 -19.44
CA LEU A 76 -6.82 -8.98 -19.07
C LEU A 76 -6.47 -9.21 -17.58
N THR A 77 -7.50 -9.32 -16.75
CA THR A 77 -7.47 -9.68 -15.32
C THR A 77 -6.65 -10.95 -15.04
N ASN A 78 -6.85 -12.00 -15.85
CA ASN A 78 -6.17 -13.29 -15.71
C ASN A 78 -4.73 -13.28 -16.24
N LYS A 79 -4.35 -12.23 -16.99
CA LYS A 79 -3.01 -12.06 -17.56
C LYS A 79 -2.18 -11.00 -16.83
N ILE A 80 -2.67 -10.45 -15.71
CA ILE A 80 -1.92 -9.47 -14.91
C ILE A 80 -0.55 -10.02 -14.49
N ASP A 81 -0.45 -11.30 -14.11
CA ASP A 81 0.83 -11.91 -13.79
C ASP A 81 1.80 -11.94 -14.98
N LEU A 82 1.28 -12.08 -16.21
CA LEU A 82 2.05 -12.00 -17.44
C LEU A 82 2.52 -10.55 -17.70
N VAL A 83 1.62 -9.57 -17.55
CA VAL A 83 1.91 -8.14 -17.68
C VAL A 83 2.93 -7.67 -16.63
N ILE A 84 2.86 -8.20 -15.41
CA ILE A 84 3.81 -7.95 -14.31
C ILE A 84 5.18 -8.53 -14.64
N LYS A 85 5.25 -9.68 -15.31
CA LYS A 85 6.53 -10.35 -15.59
C LYS A 85 7.26 -9.76 -16.80
N GLU A 86 6.54 -9.35 -17.84
CA GLU A 86 7.16 -9.00 -19.12
C GLU A 86 7.24 -7.47 -19.42
N PRO A 87 8.44 -6.90 -19.59
CA PRO A 87 8.60 -5.47 -19.93
C PRO A 87 7.90 -5.05 -21.22
N GLN A 88 7.78 -5.94 -22.21
CA GLN A 88 7.13 -5.66 -23.50
C GLN A 88 5.62 -5.49 -23.33
N GLU A 89 4.98 -6.34 -22.52
CA GLU A 89 3.54 -6.24 -22.24
C GLU A 89 3.21 -4.96 -21.46
N ARG A 90 4.08 -4.50 -20.56
CA ARG A 90 3.92 -3.18 -19.91
C ARG A 90 3.99 -2.01 -20.89
N LYS A 91 4.88 -2.06 -21.88
CA LYS A 91 4.97 -1.03 -22.94
C LYS A 91 3.71 -1.04 -23.81
N LYS A 92 3.20 -2.22 -24.18
CA LYS A 92 1.94 -2.35 -24.92
C LYS A 92 0.77 -1.75 -24.14
N LEU A 93 0.70 -1.99 -22.83
CA LEU A 93 -0.31 -1.41 -21.95
C LEU A 93 -0.28 0.14 -21.95
N LEU A 94 0.92 0.73 -21.84
CA LEU A 94 1.07 2.19 -21.91
C LEU A 94 0.67 2.76 -23.28
N SER A 95 1.09 2.12 -24.36
CA SER A 95 0.70 2.54 -25.72
C SER A 95 -0.81 2.51 -25.92
N TYR A 96 -1.49 1.50 -25.36
CA TYR A 96 -2.94 1.39 -25.39
C TYR A 96 -3.61 2.53 -24.61
N LEU A 97 -3.12 2.85 -23.41
CA LEU A 97 -3.61 3.96 -22.59
C LEU A 97 -3.50 5.32 -23.30
N LYS A 98 -2.35 5.60 -23.93
CA LYS A 98 -2.16 6.82 -24.72
C LYS A 98 -3.13 6.89 -25.89
N THR A 99 -3.40 5.76 -26.54
CA THR A 99 -4.34 5.70 -27.66
C THR A 99 -5.78 6.02 -27.23
N ILE A 100 -6.20 5.52 -26.07
CA ILE A 100 -7.53 5.84 -25.48
C ILE A 100 -7.62 7.30 -25.03
N GLU A 101 -6.53 7.88 -24.54
CA GLU A 101 -6.50 9.31 -24.18
C GLU A 101 -6.69 10.22 -25.40
N VAL A 102 -6.12 9.83 -26.55
CA VAL A 102 -6.24 10.57 -27.83
C VAL A 102 -7.60 10.33 -28.50
N GLN A 103 -8.14 9.12 -28.41
CA GLN A 103 -9.46 8.77 -28.94
C GLN A 103 -10.54 9.19 -27.94
N ASN A 104 -10.94 10.47 -27.98
CA ASN A 104 -12.21 10.94 -27.40
C ASN A 104 -13.41 10.37 -28.19
N THR A 105 -13.50 9.05 -28.32
CA THR A 105 -14.61 8.37 -28.99
C THR A 105 -15.75 8.12 -28.01
N THR A 106 -16.95 8.08 -28.58
CA THR A 106 -18.31 8.01 -28.00
C THR A 106 -18.63 6.76 -27.19
N ALA A 107 -17.65 6.16 -26.49
CA ALA A 107 -17.93 5.17 -25.46
C ALA A 107 -18.78 5.81 -24.35
N THR A 108 -19.79 5.09 -23.86
CA THR A 108 -20.58 5.52 -22.71
C THR A 108 -19.62 5.82 -21.55
N SER A 109 -19.78 6.98 -20.92
CA SER A 109 -18.88 7.50 -19.87
C SER A 109 -18.51 6.46 -18.81
N GLN A 110 -19.43 5.53 -18.51
CA GLN A 110 -19.27 4.44 -17.57
C GLN A 110 -18.21 3.39 -17.98
N ALA A 111 -18.13 3.00 -19.26
CA ALA A 111 -17.13 2.04 -19.73
C ALA A 111 -15.71 2.63 -19.61
N LYS A 112 -15.55 3.90 -19.96
CA LYS A 112 -14.30 4.65 -19.80
C LYS A 112 -13.87 4.76 -18.33
N VAL A 113 -14.82 5.02 -17.43
CA VAL A 113 -14.57 5.05 -15.98
C VAL A 113 -14.11 3.69 -15.45
N LYS A 114 -14.79 2.59 -15.83
CA LYS A 114 -14.39 1.22 -15.44
C LYS A 114 -12.98 0.88 -15.93
N PHE A 115 -12.70 1.19 -17.19
CA PHE A 115 -11.38 0.97 -17.79
C PHE A 115 -10.27 1.70 -17.02
N TYR A 116 -10.41 3.00 -16.75
CA TYR A 116 -9.40 3.74 -16.00
C TYR A 116 -9.26 3.24 -14.56
N TYR A 117 -10.34 2.83 -13.92
CA TYR A 117 -10.28 2.23 -12.58
C TYR A 117 -9.51 0.90 -12.60
N HIS A 118 -9.74 0.06 -13.61
CA HIS A 118 -9.01 -1.18 -13.81
C HIS A 118 -7.51 -0.92 -14.04
N MET A 119 -7.17 0.07 -14.86
CA MET A 119 -5.79 0.49 -15.09
C MET A 119 -5.12 1.02 -13.82
N ALA A 120 -5.87 1.76 -12.98
CA ALA A 120 -5.37 2.20 -11.68
C ALA A 120 -4.98 1.00 -10.78
N ASN A 121 -5.81 -0.04 -10.74
CA ASN A 121 -5.50 -1.27 -9.98
C ASN A 121 -4.25 -1.98 -10.52
N ILE A 122 -4.14 -2.15 -11.84
CA ILE A 122 -2.97 -2.78 -12.47
C ILE A 122 -1.70 -2.00 -12.13
N PHE A 123 -1.71 -0.68 -12.30
CA PHE A 123 -0.53 0.15 -12.00
C PHE A 123 -0.19 0.16 -10.52
N ALA A 124 -1.17 0.14 -9.62
CA ALA A 124 -0.91 0.01 -8.19
C ALA A 124 -0.20 -1.32 -7.88
N ARG A 125 -0.67 -2.44 -8.44
CA ARG A 125 -0.06 -3.77 -8.25
C ARG A 125 1.34 -3.87 -8.87
N LEU A 126 1.58 -3.13 -9.95
CA LEU A 126 2.92 -2.90 -10.52
C LEU A 126 3.76 -1.89 -9.71
N ARG A 127 3.25 -1.34 -8.61
CA ARG A 127 3.86 -0.26 -7.80
C ARG A 127 4.21 1.01 -8.60
N LEU A 128 3.54 1.22 -9.73
CA LEU A 128 3.59 2.44 -10.54
C LEU A 128 2.57 3.46 -10.00
N TYR A 129 2.68 3.80 -8.72
CA TYR A 129 1.67 4.58 -8.00
C TYR A 129 1.32 5.94 -8.62
N PRO A 130 2.29 6.71 -9.18
CA PRO A 130 1.97 7.94 -9.89
C PRO A 130 1.01 7.74 -11.07
N LEU A 131 1.19 6.65 -11.84
CA LEU A 131 0.30 6.30 -12.95
C LEU A 131 -1.04 5.79 -12.44
N ALA A 132 -1.03 4.97 -11.37
CA ALA A 132 -2.25 4.46 -10.76
C ALA A 132 -3.19 5.61 -10.35
N MET A 133 -2.64 6.62 -9.67
CA MET A 133 -3.42 7.78 -9.23
C MET A 133 -3.83 8.68 -10.41
N LYS A 134 -3.00 8.84 -11.46
CA LYS A 134 -3.42 9.53 -12.69
C LYS A 134 -4.64 8.85 -13.34
N CYS A 135 -4.61 7.52 -13.46
CA CYS A 135 -5.75 6.75 -13.97
C CYS A 135 -6.98 6.92 -13.06
N PHE A 136 -6.79 6.81 -11.74
CA PHE A 136 -7.87 6.98 -10.78
C PHE A 136 -8.54 8.36 -10.87
N LEU A 137 -7.77 9.43 -11.08
CA LEU A 137 -8.31 10.78 -11.25
C LEU A 137 -9.33 10.86 -12.39
N LYS A 138 -9.11 10.11 -13.48
CA LYS A 138 -10.04 10.06 -14.64
C LYS A 138 -11.36 9.33 -14.32
N THR A 139 -11.45 8.67 -13.17
CA THR A 139 -12.67 7.97 -12.71
C THR A 139 -13.56 8.85 -11.84
N VAL A 140 -13.01 9.96 -11.30
CA VAL A 140 -13.73 10.85 -10.39
C VAL A 140 -14.70 11.73 -11.19
N PRO A 141 -16.00 11.79 -10.82
CA PRO A 141 -16.96 12.65 -11.50
C PRO A 141 -16.59 14.13 -11.37
N LYS A 142 -16.46 14.84 -12.50
CA LYS A 142 -16.28 16.29 -12.50
C LYS A 142 -17.57 16.98 -12.07
N THR A 143 -17.54 17.79 -11.02
CA THR A 143 -18.75 18.51 -10.60
C THR A 143 -18.99 19.72 -11.50
N ALA A 144 -20.26 20.06 -11.75
CA ALA A 144 -20.63 21.14 -12.67
C ALA A 144 -20.07 22.54 -12.28
N LYS A 145 -19.61 22.73 -11.04
CA LYS A 145 -18.98 23.97 -10.55
C LYS A 145 -17.54 24.20 -11.06
N GLU A 146 -16.89 23.20 -11.64
CA GLU A 146 -15.52 23.34 -12.19
C GLU A 146 -15.48 24.05 -13.56
N LYS A 147 -16.60 24.14 -14.28
CA LYS A 147 -16.63 24.74 -15.63
C LYS A 147 -16.58 26.28 -15.65
N SER A 148 -16.66 26.97 -14.51
CA SER A 148 -16.78 28.44 -14.47
C SER A 148 -15.67 29.19 -13.74
N ARG A 149 -14.59 28.53 -13.31
CA ARG A 149 -13.47 29.23 -12.64
C ARG A 149 -12.38 29.57 -13.65
N GLN A 150 -12.20 30.86 -13.90
CA GLN A 150 -11.01 31.44 -14.53
C GLN A 150 -9.79 31.21 -13.62
N PRO A 151 -8.55 31.21 -14.16
CA PRO A 151 -7.35 30.81 -13.43
C PRO A 151 -6.90 31.96 -12.51
N GLU A 152 -7.44 32.00 -11.30
CA GLU A 152 -6.91 32.88 -10.25
C GLU A 152 -5.84 32.17 -9.42
N SER A 153 -4.80 32.94 -9.10
CA SER A 153 -3.56 32.52 -8.47
C SER A 153 -3.75 31.60 -7.27
N VAL A 154 -2.80 30.68 -7.11
CA VAL A 154 -2.51 29.86 -5.91
C VAL A 154 -2.69 30.71 -4.65
N THR A 155 -3.90 30.71 -4.10
CA THR A 155 -4.20 31.19 -2.76
C THR A 155 -4.60 29.98 -1.94
N ASP A 156 -4.31 30.04 -0.64
CA ASP A 156 -4.41 29.00 0.40
C ASP A 156 -5.81 28.37 0.63
N THR A 157 -6.61 28.20 -0.42
CA THR A 157 -7.86 27.45 -0.32
C THR A 157 -7.56 25.97 -0.15
N ASP A 158 -7.98 25.42 1.00
CA ASP A 158 -7.87 24.01 1.44
C ASP A 158 -8.75 23.06 0.60
N SER A 159 -8.67 23.20 -0.73
CA SER A 159 -9.41 22.37 -1.66
C SER A 159 -8.57 21.16 -2.07
N ASP A 160 -9.15 19.97 -1.91
CA ASP A 160 -8.59 18.72 -2.45
C ASP A 160 -8.95 18.50 -3.94
N THR A 161 -9.50 19.52 -4.61
CA THR A 161 -9.81 19.48 -6.04
C THR A 161 -8.58 19.84 -6.85
N VAL A 162 -8.16 18.94 -7.75
CA VAL A 162 -7.21 19.28 -8.81
C VAL A 162 -7.92 20.22 -9.78
N ASP A 163 -7.39 21.42 -10.03
CA ASP A 163 -8.00 22.33 -10.98
C ASP A 163 -7.98 21.70 -12.40
N THR A 164 -9.03 21.96 -13.18
CA THR A 164 -9.17 21.43 -14.55
C THR A 164 -8.05 21.86 -15.49
N THR A 165 -7.42 23.00 -15.22
CA THR A 165 -6.20 23.46 -15.91
C THR A 165 -4.97 22.63 -15.53
N GLU A 166 -4.92 22.12 -14.29
CA GLU A 166 -3.84 21.30 -13.76
C GLU A 166 -3.96 19.82 -14.17
N GLU A 167 -5.16 19.35 -14.48
CA GLU A 167 -5.40 18.01 -15.04
C GLU A 167 -4.63 17.74 -16.34
N GLN A 168 -4.37 18.78 -17.15
CA GLN A 168 -3.59 18.64 -18.38
C GLN A 168 -2.17 18.17 -18.08
N TYR A 169 -1.57 18.61 -16.96
CA TYR A 169 -0.25 18.16 -16.52
C TYR A 169 -0.27 16.71 -15.99
N LEU A 170 -1.45 16.20 -15.63
CA LEU A 170 -1.69 14.83 -15.15
C LEU A 170 -2.09 13.86 -16.27
N ALA A 171 -2.08 14.29 -17.53
CA ALA A 171 -2.22 13.41 -18.69
C ALA A 171 -1.13 12.33 -18.72
N ILE A 172 -1.45 11.16 -19.26
CA ILE A 172 -0.48 10.08 -19.44
C ILE A 172 0.35 10.41 -20.69
N ASN A 173 1.65 10.53 -20.54
CA ASN A 173 2.52 11.03 -21.61
C ASN A 173 3.82 10.24 -21.72
N SER A 174 4.71 10.65 -22.64
CA SER A 174 5.98 9.96 -22.89
C SER A 174 6.93 9.93 -21.69
N LYS A 175 6.80 10.85 -20.72
CA LYS A 175 7.61 10.82 -19.50
C LYS A 175 7.25 9.63 -18.60
N ASP A 176 6.01 9.15 -18.68
CA ASP A 176 5.55 7.96 -17.94
C ASP A 176 6.18 6.65 -18.47
N ASP A 177 6.71 6.65 -19.70
CA ASP A 177 7.42 5.49 -20.28
C ASP A 177 8.70 5.15 -19.51
N SER A 178 9.37 6.19 -18.97
CA SER A 178 10.60 6.02 -18.21
C SER A 178 10.37 5.27 -16.89
N LEU A 179 9.24 5.48 -16.22
CA LEU A 179 8.88 4.75 -15.01
C LEU A 179 8.69 3.26 -15.29
N VAL A 180 7.94 2.94 -16.34
CA VAL A 180 7.66 1.55 -16.69
C VAL A 180 8.94 0.80 -17.03
N ASN A 181 9.88 1.46 -17.70
CA ASN A 181 11.17 0.88 -18.05
C ASN A 181 12.10 0.72 -16.83
N ASN A 182 12.14 1.69 -15.94
CA ASN A 182 13.01 1.65 -14.75
C ASN A 182 12.49 0.63 -13.73
N HIS A 183 11.18 0.60 -13.49
CA HIS A 183 10.58 -0.30 -12.52
C HIS A 183 10.50 -1.76 -13.02
N ALA A 184 10.48 -1.95 -14.35
CA ALA A 184 10.63 -3.27 -14.98
C ALA A 184 11.94 -3.99 -14.61
N ALA A 185 13.00 -3.25 -14.32
CA ALA A 185 14.28 -3.82 -13.92
C ALA A 185 14.28 -4.22 -12.43
N GLU A 186 13.59 -3.45 -11.59
CA GLU A 186 13.48 -3.67 -10.14
C GLU A 186 12.60 -4.88 -9.79
N LEU A 187 11.52 -5.12 -10.54
CA LEU A 187 10.62 -6.27 -10.36
C LEU A 187 11.22 -7.63 -10.76
N LYS A 188 12.37 -7.66 -11.45
CA LYS A 188 13.06 -8.92 -11.83
C LYS A 188 13.79 -9.58 -10.65
N LEU A 189 13.87 -8.93 -9.49
CA LEU A 189 14.35 -9.56 -8.27
C LEU A 189 13.22 -10.40 -7.65
N ASN A 190 13.22 -11.70 -7.93
CA ASN A 190 12.30 -12.70 -7.35
C ASN A 190 12.45 -12.89 -5.82
N ASN A 191 13.23 -12.04 -5.15
CA ASN A 191 13.44 -12.13 -3.71
C ASN A 191 12.67 -10.99 -3.02
N PRO A 192 12.04 -11.25 -1.86
CA PRO A 192 11.45 -10.18 -1.05
C PRO A 192 12.52 -9.12 -0.78
N VAL A 193 12.31 -7.92 -1.32
CA VAL A 193 13.23 -6.80 -1.14
C VAL A 193 13.09 -6.33 0.30
N GLU A 194 14.14 -6.53 1.10
CA GLU A 194 14.17 -5.97 2.44
C GLU A 194 14.20 -4.44 2.35
N SER A 195 13.24 -3.79 3.03
CA SER A 195 13.15 -2.34 3.11
C SER A 195 14.42 -1.78 3.79
N LYS A 196 15.08 -0.85 3.09
CA LYS A 196 16.34 -0.23 3.54
C LYS A 196 16.05 1.01 4.39
N ALA A 197 16.91 1.30 5.36
CA ALA A 197 16.75 2.50 6.17
C ALA A 197 16.84 3.78 5.30
N ILE A 198 16.01 4.77 5.62
CA ILE A 198 15.98 6.09 4.97
C ILE A 198 15.85 7.16 6.06
N THR A 199 16.50 8.30 5.88
CA THR A 199 16.42 9.40 6.85
C THR A 199 15.27 10.34 6.53
N TYR A 200 14.80 11.09 7.53
CA TYR A 200 13.80 12.14 7.33
C TYR A 200 14.28 13.19 6.31
N GLU A 201 15.55 13.58 6.35
CA GLU A 201 16.12 14.57 5.44
C GLU A 201 16.05 14.06 4.00
N ARG A 202 16.35 12.77 3.78
CA ARG A 202 16.25 12.17 2.44
C ARG A 202 14.80 12.10 1.95
N ILE A 203 13.86 11.79 2.82
CA ILE A 203 12.42 11.81 2.51
C ILE A 203 12.01 13.23 2.09
N ARG A 204 12.34 14.24 2.89
CA ARG A 204 11.98 15.64 2.61
C ARG A 204 12.61 16.15 1.31
N GLN A 205 13.92 15.92 1.14
CA GLN A 205 14.68 16.31 -0.05
C GLN A 205 14.15 15.66 -1.34
N THR A 206 13.46 14.50 -1.25
CA THR A 206 12.83 13.87 -2.43
C THR A 206 11.81 14.79 -3.09
N PHE A 207 11.19 15.71 -2.34
CA PHE A 207 10.19 16.64 -2.86
C PHE A 207 10.74 18.04 -3.18
N ASP A 208 11.99 18.31 -2.81
CA ASP A 208 12.74 19.55 -3.05
C ASP A 208 13.41 19.55 -4.44
N ASP A 209 12.69 19.10 -5.46
CA ASP A 209 13.21 18.95 -6.84
C ASP A 209 13.29 20.26 -7.65
N GLY A 210 12.99 21.40 -7.02
CA GLY A 210 12.99 22.73 -7.64
C GLY A 210 11.84 22.96 -8.64
N LYS A 211 10.92 22.00 -8.80
CA LYS A 211 9.82 22.09 -9.78
C LYS A 211 8.52 22.54 -9.13
N LYS A 212 7.73 23.29 -9.88
CA LYS A 212 6.39 23.73 -9.48
C LYS A 212 5.46 22.52 -9.43
N ALA A 213 4.86 22.28 -8.26
CA ALA A 213 3.85 21.24 -8.09
C ALA A 213 2.50 21.66 -8.69
N VAL A 214 1.73 20.68 -9.15
CA VAL A 214 0.36 20.84 -9.69
C VAL A 214 -0.63 19.90 -9.01
N ALA A 215 -0.18 18.84 -8.34
CA ALA A 215 -1.05 17.98 -7.55
C ALA A 215 -0.23 17.16 -6.54
N TYR A 216 -0.92 16.66 -5.52
CA TYR A 216 -0.35 15.78 -4.51
C TYR A 216 -1.28 14.60 -4.26
N ALA A 217 -0.70 13.44 -3.98
CA ALA A 217 -1.46 12.25 -3.59
C ALA A 217 -0.78 11.51 -2.44
N MET A 218 -1.59 10.78 -1.69
CA MET A 218 -1.14 9.88 -0.65
C MET A 218 -1.81 8.52 -0.82
N LEU A 219 -1.02 7.46 -0.64
CA LEU A 219 -1.50 6.09 -0.58
C LEU A 219 -1.15 5.48 0.79
N PHE A 220 -2.09 4.75 1.36
CA PHE A 220 -1.98 4.00 2.59
C PHE A 220 -1.96 2.52 2.26
N HIS A 221 -0.89 1.82 2.64
CA HIS A 221 -0.66 0.42 2.30
C HIS A 221 -0.69 -0.47 3.54
N VAL A 222 -1.27 -1.66 3.39
CA VAL A 222 -1.30 -2.67 4.45
C VAL A 222 -0.85 -4.02 3.91
N LYS A 223 0.16 -4.61 4.54
CA LYS A 223 0.50 -6.04 4.44
C LYS A 223 -0.02 -6.74 5.68
N GLN A 224 -1.04 -7.58 5.53
CA GLN A 224 -1.49 -8.47 6.58
C GLN A 224 -0.51 -9.65 6.77
N PRO A 225 -0.40 -10.20 7.99
CA PRO A 225 0.32 -11.45 8.25
C PRO A 225 -0.22 -12.62 7.44
N ALA A 226 -1.55 -12.73 7.38
CA ALA A 226 -2.31 -13.59 6.51
C ALA A 226 -3.31 -12.72 5.75
N ARG A 227 -3.14 -12.63 4.43
CA ARG A 227 -4.02 -11.86 3.55
C ARG A 227 -5.49 -12.27 3.75
N GLY A 228 -6.38 -11.29 3.86
CA GLY A 228 -7.82 -11.49 4.02
C GLY A 228 -8.25 -12.06 5.37
N LYS A 229 -7.41 -11.99 6.41
CA LYS A 229 -7.72 -12.58 7.73
C LYS A 229 -7.33 -11.64 8.87
N ARG A 230 -8.16 -11.60 9.92
CA ARG A 230 -7.89 -10.93 11.22
C ARG A 230 -6.84 -11.65 12.08
N LYS A 231 -5.85 -12.32 11.46
CA LYS A 231 -4.82 -13.09 12.17
C LYS A 231 -3.61 -12.19 12.44
N ILE A 232 -3.43 -11.78 13.71
CA ILE A 232 -2.43 -10.79 14.16
C ILE A 232 -0.99 -11.16 13.80
N PHE A 233 -0.66 -12.45 13.77
CA PHE A 233 0.66 -12.93 13.35
C PHE A 233 0.59 -14.35 12.79
N VAL A 234 1.52 -14.67 11.89
CA VAL A 234 1.78 -16.03 11.38
C VAL A 234 3.26 -16.31 11.54
N LEU A 235 3.60 -17.16 12.51
CA LEU A 235 5.00 -17.38 12.92
C LEU A 235 5.65 -16.02 13.28
N ASN A 236 6.68 -15.62 12.54
CA ASN A 236 7.41 -14.36 12.74
C ASN A 236 6.87 -13.21 11.89
N ASN A 237 5.85 -13.43 11.06
CA ASN A 237 5.23 -12.38 10.26
C ASN A 237 4.12 -11.70 11.06
N VAL A 238 4.27 -10.40 11.32
CA VAL A 238 3.30 -9.54 12.02
C VAL A 238 2.62 -8.53 11.08
N GLY A 239 2.93 -8.60 9.79
CA GLY A 239 2.46 -7.65 8.80
C GLY A 239 3.19 -6.30 8.91
N HIS A 240 2.77 -5.36 8.07
CA HIS A 240 3.32 -4.00 8.05
C HIS A 240 2.31 -2.99 7.49
N THR A 241 2.46 -1.74 7.89
CA THR A 241 1.70 -0.60 7.37
C THR A 241 2.66 0.51 7.00
N PHE A 242 2.50 1.08 5.80
CA PHE A 242 3.34 2.15 5.29
C PHE A 242 2.53 3.08 4.40
N ILE A 243 3.13 4.22 4.03
CA ILE A 243 2.48 5.21 3.16
C ILE A 243 3.34 5.47 1.93
N THR A 244 2.71 5.94 0.85
CA THR A 244 3.38 6.54 -0.30
C THR A 244 2.91 7.97 -0.47
N LEU A 245 3.85 8.90 -0.61
CA LEU A 245 3.58 10.31 -0.93
C LEU A 245 4.03 10.59 -2.36
N ILE A 246 3.21 11.32 -3.11
CA ILE A 246 3.46 11.66 -4.52
C ILE A 246 3.26 13.16 -4.72
N LYS A 247 4.21 13.81 -5.38
CA LYS A 247 4.14 15.19 -5.88
C LYS A 247 4.19 15.14 -7.40
N TYR A 248 3.19 15.70 -8.07
CA TYR A 248 3.16 15.89 -9.52
C TYR A 248 3.61 17.31 -9.86
N ASN A 249 4.42 17.44 -10.90
CA ASN A 249 5.01 18.70 -11.33
C ASN A 249 4.36 19.23 -12.62
N SER A 250 4.44 20.54 -12.84
CA SER A 250 3.91 21.21 -14.04
C SER A 250 4.65 20.84 -15.33
N ASP A 251 5.79 20.17 -15.24
CA ASP A 251 6.47 19.59 -16.40
C ASP A 251 6.04 18.13 -16.65
N SER A 252 4.96 17.67 -16.02
CA SER A 252 4.45 16.30 -16.07
C SER A 252 5.37 15.22 -15.51
N THR A 253 6.47 15.60 -14.84
CA THR A 253 7.24 14.67 -13.98
C THR A 253 6.58 14.55 -12.60
N TYR A 254 7.09 13.64 -11.78
CA TYR A 254 6.67 13.50 -10.39
C TYR A 254 7.83 13.01 -9.55
N THR A 255 7.69 13.20 -8.24
CA THR A 255 8.53 12.60 -7.21
C THR A 255 7.65 11.79 -6.26
N SER A 256 8.18 10.68 -5.77
CA SER A 256 7.44 9.69 -5.00
C SER A 256 8.36 9.06 -3.95
N VAL A 257 7.84 8.84 -2.74
CA VAL A 257 8.55 8.07 -1.70
C VAL A 257 7.55 7.20 -0.95
N SER A 258 7.90 5.93 -0.76
CA SER A 258 7.15 5.00 0.09
C SER A 258 7.92 4.80 1.39
N VAL A 259 7.30 5.05 2.53
CA VAL A 259 7.96 5.04 3.84
C VAL A 259 7.12 4.34 4.90
N GLY A 260 7.79 3.47 5.64
CA GLY A 260 7.23 2.81 6.83
C GLY A 260 8.02 3.13 8.09
N PHE A 261 7.33 3.09 9.23
CA PHE A 261 7.90 3.30 10.56
C PHE A 261 8.20 1.97 11.23
N TYR A 262 9.47 1.69 11.51
CA TYR A 262 9.93 0.38 11.99
C TYR A 262 10.56 0.44 13.37
N PRO A 263 10.53 -0.67 14.14
CA PRO A 263 11.39 -0.82 15.29
C PRO A 263 12.84 -1.03 14.84
N LYS A 264 13.77 -0.34 15.48
CA LYS A 264 15.19 -0.68 15.44
C LYS A 264 15.40 -1.90 16.34
N LYS A 265 16.19 -2.88 15.91
CA LYS A 265 16.49 -4.06 16.76
C LYS A 265 17.61 -3.71 17.73
N ASP A 266 17.29 -3.01 18.81
CA ASP A 266 18.25 -2.66 19.87
C ASP A 266 18.67 -3.91 20.67
N ASN A 267 17.81 -4.93 20.73
CA ASN A 267 18.05 -6.25 21.33
C ASN A 267 17.15 -7.32 20.69
N LEU A 268 17.33 -8.60 21.07
CA LEU A 268 16.60 -9.74 20.49
C LEU A 268 15.07 -9.71 20.73
N LEU A 269 14.61 -9.03 21.78
CA LEU A 269 13.19 -8.95 22.16
C LEU A 269 12.58 -7.58 21.84
N SER A 270 13.28 -6.73 21.09
CA SER A 270 12.80 -5.40 20.73
C SER A 270 11.49 -5.46 19.94
N ALA A 271 10.52 -4.65 20.36
CA ALA A 271 9.17 -4.62 19.79
C ALA A 271 8.42 -5.96 19.86
N THR A 272 8.66 -6.74 20.91
CA THR A 272 7.83 -7.90 21.28
C THR A 272 6.82 -7.53 22.35
N PRO A 273 5.77 -8.33 22.61
CA PRO A 273 4.83 -8.04 23.70
C PRO A 273 5.49 -7.88 25.07
N LEU A 274 6.62 -8.57 25.31
CA LEU A 274 7.37 -8.47 26.56
C LEU A 274 8.21 -7.19 26.65
N ILE A 275 8.86 -6.79 25.55
CA ILE A 275 9.62 -5.53 25.45
C ILE A 275 9.07 -4.72 24.28
N PRO A 276 7.90 -4.06 24.47
CA PRO A 276 7.17 -3.46 23.36
C PRO A 276 7.84 -2.20 22.83
N SER A 277 8.73 -1.57 23.60
CA SER A 277 9.37 -0.31 23.26
C SER A 277 10.83 -0.45 22.85
N THR A 278 11.22 0.25 21.79
CA THR A 278 12.60 0.31 21.28
C THR A 278 12.80 1.58 20.44
N SER A 279 14.03 1.90 20.06
CA SER A 279 14.31 2.97 19.10
C SER A 279 13.61 2.69 17.77
N SER A 280 13.36 3.72 16.98
CA SER A 280 12.72 3.56 15.68
C SER A 280 13.66 3.87 14.52
N VAL A 281 13.23 3.50 13.32
CA VAL A 281 13.88 3.85 12.06
C VAL A 281 12.82 3.94 10.95
N PHE A 282 12.97 4.88 10.03
CA PHE A 282 12.20 4.87 8.79
C PHE A 282 12.88 3.96 7.77
N LYS A 283 12.07 3.22 7.00
CA LYS A 283 12.58 2.45 5.87
C LYS A 283 11.84 2.80 4.59
N ASP A 284 12.55 2.70 3.47
CA ASP A 284 12.03 2.83 2.12
C ASP A 284 11.29 1.54 1.74
N ASP A 285 9.97 1.68 1.60
CA ASP A 285 9.03 0.60 1.29
C ASP A 285 8.61 0.56 -0.17
N SER A 286 9.34 1.24 -1.07
CA SER A 286 9.02 1.28 -2.51
C SER A 286 8.96 -0.10 -3.16
N GLY A 287 9.79 -1.04 -2.68
CA GLY A 287 9.78 -2.45 -3.08
C GLY A 287 8.94 -3.38 -2.20
N HIS A 288 8.28 -2.87 -1.14
CA HIS A 288 7.59 -3.71 -0.17
C HIS A 288 6.26 -4.26 -0.74
N ALA A 289 5.93 -5.50 -0.39
CA ALA A 289 4.66 -6.10 -0.79
C ALA A 289 3.52 -5.57 0.09
N TRP A 290 2.31 -5.51 -0.46
CA TRP A 290 1.10 -5.09 0.25
C TRP A 290 -0.10 -5.93 -0.21
N ASP A 291 -1.07 -6.09 0.67
CA ASP A 291 -2.31 -6.81 0.39
C ASP A 291 -3.42 -5.83 0.01
N GLU A 292 -3.59 -4.78 0.82
CA GLU A 292 -4.60 -3.73 0.68
C GLU A 292 -3.99 -2.33 0.51
N ILE A 293 -4.68 -1.47 -0.24
CA ILE A 293 -4.27 -0.09 -0.50
C ILE A 293 -5.49 0.84 -0.52
N LEU A 294 -5.35 2.01 0.10
CA LEU A 294 -6.24 3.15 -0.07
C LEU A 294 -5.44 4.32 -0.66
N GLY A 295 -5.99 5.07 -1.60
CA GLY A 295 -5.31 6.22 -2.22
C GLY A 295 -6.23 7.43 -2.33
N LYS A 296 -5.65 8.63 -2.25
CA LYS A 296 -6.41 9.88 -2.39
C LYS A 296 -5.52 11.02 -2.87
N PHE A 297 -6.08 11.88 -3.72
CA PHE A 297 -5.49 13.20 -3.97
C PHE A 297 -5.73 14.11 -2.77
N ILE A 298 -4.74 14.91 -2.41
CA ILE A 298 -4.76 15.74 -1.21
C ILE A 298 -4.28 17.15 -1.53
N SER A 299 -4.74 18.14 -0.76
CA SER A 299 -4.23 19.50 -0.84
C SER A 299 -2.74 19.58 -0.47
N LYS A 300 -2.06 20.62 -0.97
CA LYS A 300 -0.67 20.94 -0.58
C LYS A 300 -0.51 21.01 0.94
N ARG A 301 -1.48 21.63 1.63
CA ARG A 301 -1.49 21.76 3.09
C ARG A 301 -1.48 20.40 3.80
N LYS A 302 -2.30 19.46 3.33
CA LYS A 302 -2.33 18.08 3.88
C LYS A 302 -1.02 17.35 3.60
N PHE A 303 -0.47 17.51 2.39
CA PHE A 303 0.82 16.95 2.02
C PHE A 303 1.95 17.44 2.95
N GLU A 304 2.02 18.75 3.21
CA GLU A 304 2.97 19.35 4.14
C GLU A 304 2.75 18.91 5.59
N LYS A 305 1.50 18.79 6.05
CA LYS A 305 1.19 18.23 7.38
C LYS A 305 1.68 16.79 7.53
N ILE A 306 1.54 15.96 6.49
CA ILE A 306 2.04 14.57 6.52
C ILE A 306 3.58 14.55 6.53
N GLN A 307 4.26 15.43 5.77
CA GLN A 307 5.71 15.57 5.90
C GLN A 307 6.12 16.01 7.32
N GLY A 308 5.37 16.94 7.93
CA GLY A 308 5.55 17.33 9.32
C GLY A 308 5.37 16.17 10.30
N LEU A 309 4.38 15.30 10.08
CA LEU A 309 4.17 14.07 10.85
C LEU A 309 5.38 13.12 10.75
N ILE A 310 5.94 12.93 9.56
CA ILE A 310 7.16 12.12 9.36
C ILE A 310 8.31 12.73 10.18
N GLY A 311 8.48 14.05 10.14
CA GLY A 311 9.47 14.76 10.95
C GLY A 311 9.27 14.58 12.46
N GLN A 312 8.03 14.59 12.94
CA GLN A 312 7.71 14.34 14.35
C GLN A 312 8.06 12.91 14.75
N TYR A 313 7.80 11.92 13.89
CA TYR A 313 8.14 10.52 14.16
C TYR A 313 9.64 10.22 14.11
N ASN A 314 10.45 11.11 13.52
CA ASN A 314 11.89 10.98 13.48
C ASN A 314 12.47 11.00 14.91
N GLY A 315 13.06 9.90 15.36
CA GLY A 315 13.63 9.77 16.71
C GLY A 315 12.61 9.46 17.82
N ILE A 316 11.31 9.38 17.52
CA ILE A 316 10.31 8.89 18.49
C ILE A 316 10.44 7.38 18.66
N LYS A 317 10.33 6.87 19.89
CA LYS A 317 10.37 5.43 20.16
C LYS A 317 9.23 4.68 19.46
N TYR A 318 9.57 3.54 18.89
CA TYR A 318 8.59 2.56 18.47
C TYR A 318 8.00 1.91 19.73
N ASN A 319 6.68 1.71 19.75
CA ASN A 319 6.00 0.90 20.76
C ASN A 319 4.97 0.00 20.08
N LEU A 320 5.10 -1.31 20.24
CA LEU A 320 4.23 -2.31 19.62
C LEU A 320 2.73 -2.07 19.85
N SER A 321 2.36 -1.54 21.03
CA SER A 321 0.96 -1.38 21.45
C SER A 321 0.40 0.04 21.30
N LYS A 322 1.27 1.07 21.31
CA LYS A 322 0.86 2.48 21.44
C LYS A 322 1.38 3.40 20.32
N ASN A 323 2.43 2.99 19.61
CA ASN A 323 3.05 3.80 18.57
C ASN A 323 3.85 2.93 17.61
N ASN A 324 3.16 2.25 16.70
CA ASN A 324 3.74 1.31 15.75
C ASN A 324 3.56 1.77 14.29
N CYS A 325 3.91 0.89 13.34
CA CYS A 325 3.77 1.17 11.90
C CYS A 325 2.33 1.51 11.49
N THR A 326 1.34 0.83 12.08
CA THR A 326 -0.08 1.05 11.81
C THR A 326 -0.57 2.36 12.42
N ASP A 327 -0.15 2.72 13.63
CA ASP A 327 -0.48 4.02 14.22
C ASP A 327 0.04 5.18 13.37
N PHE A 328 1.29 5.09 12.92
CA PHE A 328 1.90 6.07 12.01
C PHE A 328 1.07 6.21 10.72
N GLY A 329 0.77 5.09 10.06
CA GLY A 329 -0.01 5.10 8.83
C GLY A 329 -1.43 5.64 9.02
N ILE A 330 -2.13 5.26 10.10
CA ILE A 330 -3.50 5.75 10.39
C ILE A 330 -3.49 7.26 10.60
N LYS A 331 -2.51 7.81 11.34
CA LYS A 331 -2.38 9.27 11.51
C LYS A 331 -2.13 9.98 10.20
N ALA A 332 -1.27 9.43 9.34
CA ALA A 332 -1.05 9.98 8.01
C ALA A 332 -2.34 9.94 7.15
N ALA A 333 -3.08 8.83 7.20
CA ALA A 333 -4.35 8.68 6.50
C ALA A 333 -5.40 9.70 6.99
N GLN A 334 -5.50 9.91 8.30
CA GLN A 334 -6.38 10.95 8.88
C GLN A 334 -6.01 12.35 8.38
N LEU A 335 -4.71 12.69 8.33
CA LEU A 335 -4.26 13.96 7.76
C LEU A 335 -4.58 14.08 6.26
N ALA A 336 -4.61 12.98 5.53
CA ALA A 336 -5.07 12.90 4.14
C ALA A 336 -6.61 12.95 3.99
N GLY A 337 -7.37 13.00 5.09
CA GLY A 337 -8.83 12.96 5.08
C GLY A 337 -9.41 11.56 4.80
N ILE A 338 -8.67 10.51 5.14
CA ILE A 338 -9.13 9.11 5.13
C ILE A 338 -9.36 8.68 6.58
N SER A 339 -10.61 8.50 6.97
CA SER A 339 -10.98 8.01 8.30
C SER A 339 -11.20 6.50 8.25
N MET A 340 -10.41 5.73 9.01
CA MET A 340 -10.57 4.28 9.19
C MET A 340 -11.15 3.96 10.56
N LYS A 341 -11.95 2.89 10.64
CA LYS A 341 -12.56 2.40 11.88
C LYS A 341 -12.13 0.95 12.13
N GLU A 342 -12.27 0.52 13.39
CA GLU A 342 -12.07 -0.87 13.82
C GLU A 342 -10.69 -1.48 13.52
N THR A 343 -9.63 -0.68 13.58
CA THR A 343 -8.24 -1.06 13.30
C THR A 343 -7.51 -1.72 14.49
N TYR A 344 -8.15 -1.74 15.66
CA TYR A 344 -7.56 -2.16 16.94
C TYR A 344 -7.76 -3.67 17.19
N GLY A 345 -6.74 -4.35 17.71
CA GLY A 345 -6.80 -5.76 18.09
C GLY A 345 -5.97 -6.11 19.32
N THR A 346 -6.08 -7.36 19.75
CA THR A 346 -5.40 -7.90 20.94
C THR A 346 -4.54 -9.11 20.58
N TRP A 347 -3.44 -9.30 21.30
CA TRP A 347 -2.56 -10.48 21.23
C TRP A 347 -2.05 -10.83 22.63
N PRO A 348 -1.42 -11.99 22.85
CA PRO A 348 -0.89 -12.32 24.17
C PRO A 348 0.04 -11.21 24.68
N LEU A 349 -0.26 -10.67 25.87
CA LEU A 349 0.50 -9.61 26.54
C LEU A 349 0.49 -8.24 25.84
N GLY A 350 -0.44 -7.97 24.92
CA GLY A 350 -0.55 -6.65 24.31
C GLY A 350 -1.79 -6.42 23.45
N CYS A 351 -1.91 -5.20 22.97
CA CYS A 351 -3.04 -4.74 22.17
C CYS A 351 -2.70 -3.43 21.47
N GLY A 352 -3.38 -3.11 20.36
CA GLY A 352 -3.08 -1.92 19.58
C GLY A 352 -3.61 -2.00 18.16
N ASN A 353 -3.46 -0.89 17.43
CA ASN A 353 -3.67 -0.89 15.98
C ASN A 353 -2.65 -1.82 15.32
N ASN A 354 -3.08 -2.62 14.36
CA ASN A 354 -2.17 -3.56 13.70
C ASN A 354 -2.56 -3.83 12.25
N PRO A 355 -1.62 -4.34 11.42
CA PRO A 355 -1.86 -4.56 10.00
C PRO A 355 -2.96 -5.59 9.72
N ALA A 356 -3.07 -6.65 10.53
CA ALA A 356 -4.05 -7.70 10.30
C ALA A 356 -5.49 -7.19 10.40
N ILE A 357 -5.78 -6.47 11.48
CA ILE A 357 -7.11 -5.90 11.74
C ILE A 357 -7.40 -4.72 10.79
N THR A 358 -6.41 -3.89 10.53
CA THR A 358 -6.56 -2.74 9.62
C THR A 358 -6.82 -3.18 8.19
N GLY A 359 -6.07 -4.16 7.68
CA GLY A 359 -6.30 -4.72 6.35
C GLY A 359 -7.70 -5.32 6.22
N GLN A 360 -8.15 -6.06 7.23
CA GLN A 360 -9.52 -6.58 7.23
C GLN A 360 -10.57 -5.46 7.25
N SER A 361 -10.32 -4.38 8.01
CA SER A 361 -11.25 -3.25 8.07
C SER A 361 -11.38 -2.56 6.70
N ILE A 362 -10.29 -2.51 5.91
CA ILE A 362 -10.34 -2.03 4.53
C ILE A 362 -11.23 -2.93 3.67
N LEU A 363 -11.03 -4.26 3.74
CA LEU A 363 -11.85 -5.24 3.01
C LEU A 363 -13.34 -5.14 3.35
N GLU A 364 -13.65 -4.90 4.61
CA GLU A 364 -15.01 -4.72 5.11
C GLU A 364 -15.54 -3.29 4.89
N HIS A 365 -14.83 -2.45 4.11
CA HIS A 365 -15.22 -1.08 3.78
C HIS A 365 -15.44 -0.18 5.01
N LYS A 366 -14.70 -0.43 6.10
CA LYS A 366 -14.73 0.34 7.35
C LYS A 366 -13.83 1.57 7.28
N PHE A 367 -13.94 2.29 6.17
CA PHE A 367 -13.26 3.55 5.94
C PHE A 367 -14.21 4.55 5.29
N SER A 368 -13.89 5.84 5.36
CA SER A 368 -14.71 6.91 4.82
C SER A 368 -13.85 8.11 4.45
N ASN A 369 -14.33 8.90 3.49
CA ASN A 369 -13.76 10.21 3.22
C ASN A 369 -14.22 11.18 4.33
N ALA A 370 -13.27 11.76 5.06
CA ALA A 370 -13.55 12.68 6.15
C ALA A 370 -13.85 14.12 5.66
N ASP A 371 -13.55 14.44 4.40
CA ASP A 371 -13.79 15.77 3.85
C ASP A 371 -15.23 15.89 3.33
N MET A 372 -16.06 16.66 4.05
CA MET A 372 -17.50 16.82 3.74
C MET A 372 -17.78 17.63 2.46
N ALA A 373 -16.75 18.24 1.84
CA ALA A 373 -16.92 19.15 0.72
C ALA A 373 -16.82 18.51 -0.68
N ASN A 374 -16.33 17.26 -0.80
CA ASN A 374 -16.10 16.66 -2.11
C ASN A 374 -16.45 15.17 -2.13
N ALA A 375 -17.27 14.77 -3.12
CA ALA A 375 -17.44 13.38 -3.56
C ALA A 375 -16.19 12.83 -4.29
N ASN A 376 -14.99 13.17 -3.82
CA ASN A 376 -13.75 12.64 -4.39
C ASN A 376 -13.47 11.30 -3.73
N ALA A 377 -13.62 10.28 -4.56
CA ALA A 377 -13.52 8.88 -4.20
C ALA A 377 -12.16 8.58 -3.53
N ILE A 378 -12.18 7.67 -2.57
CA ILE A 378 -10.97 7.01 -2.11
C ILE A 378 -10.69 5.90 -3.13
N PHE A 379 -9.51 5.91 -3.73
CA PHE A 379 -9.02 4.78 -4.51
C PHE A 379 -8.87 3.59 -3.58
N MET A 380 -9.43 2.44 -3.94
CA MET A 380 -9.24 1.18 -3.24
C MET A 380 -8.93 0.12 -4.29
N ASP A 381 -7.96 -0.75 -4.03
CA ASP A 381 -7.76 -1.87 -4.93
C ASP A 381 -8.97 -2.82 -4.89
N ALA A 382 -9.73 -2.85 -5.98
CA ALA A 382 -10.99 -3.60 -6.06
C ALA A 382 -10.80 -5.10 -6.27
N PHE A 383 -9.57 -5.60 -6.46
CA PHE A 383 -9.32 -7.04 -6.55
C PHE A 383 -9.72 -7.81 -5.30
N ALA A 384 -9.86 -7.13 -4.16
CA ALA A 384 -10.34 -7.76 -2.94
C ALA A 384 -11.88 -7.74 -2.80
N ALA A 385 -12.60 -7.03 -3.68
CA ALA A 385 -14.06 -6.90 -3.65
C ALA A 385 -14.79 -7.88 -4.59
N VAL A 386 -14.10 -8.60 -5.49
CA VAL A 386 -14.71 -9.52 -6.47
C VAL A 386 -15.00 -10.92 -5.87
N THR A 387 -15.46 -10.98 -4.63
CA THR A 387 -16.01 -12.23 -4.04
C THR A 387 -17.43 -12.09 -3.50
N GLN A 388 -18.09 -10.95 -3.72
CA GLN A 388 -19.49 -10.75 -3.34
C GLN A 388 -20.28 -9.93 -4.36
N GLN A 389 -20.40 -10.43 -5.59
CA GLN A 389 -21.54 -10.13 -6.46
C GLN A 389 -22.04 -11.40 -7.12
#